data_AF-A0A1F4C5G9-F1
#
_entry.id   AF-A0A1F4C5G9-F1
#
_cell.length_a   1.000
_cell.length_b   1.000
_cell.length_c   1.000
_cell.angle_alpha   90.00
_cell.angle_beta   90.00
_cell.angle_gamma   90.00
#
_symmetry.space_group_name_H-M   'P 1'
#
loop_
_entity.id
_entity.type
_entity.pdbx_description
1 polymer ?
#
loop_
_entity_poly.entity_id
_entity_poly.type
_entity_poly.pdbx_seq_one_letter_code
_entity_poly.pdbx_strand_id
1 'polypeptide(L)'
;MKMRNLGLLPVPVFYTERVPSLAAGGAGQGAPSKGGVPWFAPVILLRPECHGNEGILQHELEHVRQWWTSFFLTGGLVILNLCAVRVAFGETFWQAAFLGLWFSWLAHPLLYRASRRYRRWSEIRAYRVQLRYPDTRGVKMSLSAAAELLAGPRYRLGLQFKEARSLLAEE
;
A
#
# COMPACT_ATOMS: atom_id res chain seq x y z
N MET A 1 -9.10 3.11 -18.22
CA MET A 1 -7.81 3.17 -17.51
C MET A 1 -7.41 4.62 -17.37
N LYS A 2 -6.99 5.07 -16.18
CA LYS A 2 -6.46 6.42 -15.95
C LYS A 2 -5.03 6.29 -15.43
N MET A 3 -4.13 7.15 -15.88
CA MET A 3 -2.75 7.19 -15.39
C MET A 3 -2.62 8.27 -14.33
N ARG A 4 -1.95 7.95 -13.22
CA ARG A 4 -1.50 8.92 -12.22
C ARG A 4 0.01 8.87 -12.10
N ASN A 5 0.61 9.98 -11.74
CA ASN A 5 2.06 10.07 -11.57
C ASN A 5 2.39 10.16 -10.08
N LEU A 6 3.24 9.26 -9.61
CA LEU A 6 3.87 9.37 -8.30
C LEU A 6 5.33 9.79 -8.51
N GLY A 7 5.55 11.11 -8.61
CA GLY A 7 6.81 11.64 -9.13
C GLY A 7 6.97 11.24 -10.60
N LEU A 8 8.02 10.47 -10.89
CA LEU A 8 8.31 9.96 -12.25
C LEU A 8 7.69 8.57 -12.52
N LEU A 9 7.04 7.95 -11.52
CA LEU A 9 6.52 6.60 -11.65
C LEU A 9 5.05 6.63 -12.11
N PRO A 10 4.74 6.10 -13.31
CA PRO A 10 3.36 5.97 -13.76
C PRO A 10 2.65 4.89 -12.96
N VAL A 11 1.47 5.22 -12.43
CA VAL A 11 0.59 4.31 -11.68
C VAL A 11 -0.70 4.11 -12.47
N PRO A 12 -0.90 2.90 -13.05
CA PRO A 12 -2.15 2.56 -13.70
C PRO A 12 -3.29 2.46 -12.69
N VAL A 13 -4.40 3.13 -12.99
CA VAL A 13 -5.65 3.06 -12.21
C VAL A 13 -6.72 2.42 -13.08
N PHE A 14 -7.26 1.29 -12.60
CA PHE A 14 -8.37 0.58 -13.22
C PHE A 14 -9.60 0.63 -12.35
N TYR A 15 -10.75 0.86 -12.99
CA TYR A 15 -12.05 0.77 -12.35
C TYR A 15 -12.67 -0.57 -12.74
N THR A 16 -12.99 -1.41 -11.75
CA THR A 16 -13.51 -2.75 -11.97
C THR A 16 -14.50 -3.14 -10.89
N GLU A 17 -15.57 -3.84 -11.27
CA GLU A 17 -16.55 -4.40 -10.33
C GLU A 17 -15.95 -5.52 -9.47
N ARG A 18 -14.88 -6.15 -9.98
CA ARG A 18 -14.16 -7.24 -9.33
C ARG A 18 -12.84 -6.73 -8.76
N VAL A 19 -12.92 -6.03 -7.62
CA VAL A 19 -11.72 -5.77 -6.81
C VAL A 19 -11.38 -7.07 -6.06
N PRO A 20 -10.24 -7.72 -6.34
CA PRO A 20 -9.88 -8.97 -5.67
C PRO A 20 -9.82 -8.77 -4.17
N SER A 21 -10.30 -9.73 -3.39
CA SER A 21 -10.16 -9.74 -1.92
C SER A 21 -8.70 -9.62 -1.47
N LEU A 22 -7.75 -10.01 -2.34
CA LEU A 22 -6.30 -9.91 -2.15
C LEU A 22 -5.69 -8.56 -2.56
N ALA A 23 -6.38 -7.73 -3.35
CA ALA A 23 -5.98 -6.34 -3.60
C ALA A 23 -6.44 -5.43 -2.46
N ALA A 24 -7.50 -5.82 -1.76
CA ALA A 24 -8.03 -5.14 -0.60
C ALA A 24 -7.21 -5.45 0.67
N GLY A 25 -5.94 -5.02 0.74
CA GLY A 25 -5.15 -5.01 1.98
C GLY A 25 -5.39 -6.24 2.86
N GLY A 26 -5.01 -7.42 2.36
CA GLY A 26 -5.43 -8.73 2.84
C GLY A 26 -5.58 -8.88 4.36
N ALA A 27 -6.78 -8.63 4.86
CA ALA A 27 -7.22 -8.98 6.19
C ALA A 27 -8.76 -8.93 6.24
N GLY A 28 -9.37 -10.07 6.57
CA GLY A 28 -10.81 -10.21 6.86
C GLY A 28 -11.74 -10.38 5.66
N GLN A 29 -12.47 -11.50 5.65
CA GLN A 29 -13.81 -11.54 5.05
C GLN A 29 -14.69 -10.57 5.85
N GLY A 30 -15.45 -9.67 5.20
CA GLY A 30 -16.47 -8.91 5.93
C GLY A 30 -16.86 -7.51 5.43
N ALA A 31 -16.24 -6.93 4.40
CA ALA A 31 -16.77 -5.71 3.77
C ALA A 31 -16.30 -5.59 2.32
N PRO A 32 -17.15 -5.16 1.37
CA PRO A 32 -16.70 -4.83 0.02
C PRO A 32 -15.68 -3.71 0.10
N SER A 33 -14.44 -3.98 -0.30
CA SER A 33 -13.44 -2.93 -0.42
C SER A 33 -13.84 -1.97 -1.54
N LYS A 34 -13.73 -0.67 -1.27
CA LYS A 34 -13.91 0.39 -2.27
C LYS A 34 -12.77 0.43 -3.29
N GLY A 35 -11.62 -0.12 -2.92
CA GLY A 35 -10.42 -0.21 -3.73
C GLY A 35 -9.33 -1.04 -3.07
N GLY A 36 -8.21 -1.17 -3.76
CA GLY A 36 -7.03 -1.83 -3.26
C GLY A 36 -5.88 -1.89 -4.26
N VAL A 37 -4.67 -2.06 -3.74
CA VAL A 37 -3.46 -2.39 -4.52
C VAL A 37 -3.24 -3.91 -4.50
N PRO A 38 -3.20 -4.59 -5.66
CA PRO A 38 -2.87 -6.01 -5.74
C PRO A 38 -1.54 -6.30 -5.06
N TRP A 39 -1.47 -7.37 -4.28
CA TRP A 39 -0.25 -7.75 -3.56
C TRP A 39 0.97 -7.96 -4.48
N PHE A 40 0.78 -8.22 -5.77
CA PHE A 40 1.85 -8.53 -6.72
C PHE A 40 2.21 -7.37 -7.66
N ALA A 41 1.54 -6.21 -7.60
CA ALA A 41 1.79 -5.13 -8.56
C ALA A 41 1.45 -3.73 -8.01
N PRO A 42 2.26 -2.70 -8.36
CA PRO A 42 1.99 -1.29 -8.04
C PRO A 42 0.90 -0.69 -8.95
N VAL A 43 -0.27 -1.32 -8.95
CA VAL A 43 -1.44 -0.93 -9.75
C VAL A 43 -2.60 -0.64 -8.80
N ILE A 44 -3.44 0.34 -9.13
CA ILE A 44 -4.61 0.66 -8.31
C ILE A 44 -5.86 0.08 -8.96
N LEU A 45 -6.61 -0.70 -8.18
CA LEU A 45 -7.93 -1.20 -8.56
C LEU A 45 -8.99 -0.53 -7.69
N LEU A 46 -9.91 0.22 -8.29
CA LEU A 46 -11.03 0.87 -7.61
C LEU A 46 -12.36 0.32 -8.10
N ARG A 47 -13.40 0.36 -7.26
CA ARG A 47 -14.78 0.17 -7.74
C ARG A 47 -15.21 1.36 -8.60
N PRO A 48 -16.07 1.17 -9.62
CA PRO A 48 -16.56 2.27 -10.44
C PRO A 48 -17.23 3.39 -9.63
N GLU A 49 -17.89 3.06 -8.53
CA GLU A 49 -18.48 4.00 -7.56
C GLU A 49 -17.47 5.00 -6.96
N CYS A 50 -16.18 4.66 -6.96
CA CYS A 50 -15.11 5.51 -6.45
C CYS A 50 -14.53 6.45 -7.51
N HIS A 51 -15.11 6.48 -8.71
CA HIS A 51 -14.71 7.42 -9.74
C HIS A 51 -14.91 8.86 -9.25
N GLY A 52 -13.84 9.65 -9.25
CA GLY A 52 -13.84 11.01 -8.68
C GLY A 52 -13.65 11.09 -7.17
N ASN A 53 -13.50 9.96 -6.46
CA ASN A 53 -13.15 9.98 -5.03
C ASN A 53 -11.64 10.17 -4.86
N GLU A 54 -11.18 11.42 -4.75
CA GLU A 54 -9.75 11.71 -4.65
C GLU A 54 -9.16 11.20 -3.32
N GLY A 55 -9.93 11.23 -2.23
CA GLY A 55 -9.52 10.66 -0.94
C GLY A 55 -9.12 9.19 -1.02
N ILE A 56 -9.99 8.35 -1.59
CA ILE A 56 -9.70 6.91 -1.75
C ILE A 56 -8.56 6.70 -2.74
N LEU A 57 -8.52 7.46 -3.83
CA LEU A 57 -7.41 7.34 -4.79
C LEU A 57 -6.05 7.64 -4.13
N GLN A 58 -5.99 8.68 -3.30
CA GLN A 58 -4.75 9.08 -2.61
C GLN A 58 -4.35 8.09 -1.52
N HIS A 59 -5.32 7.43 -0.87
CA HIS A 59 -5.06 6.29 0.02
C HIS A 59 -4.33 5.16 -0.72
N GLU A 60 -4.86 4.72 -1.87
CA GLU A 60 -4.26 3.63 -2.64
C GLU A 60 -2.91 4.04 -3.27
N LEU A 61 -2.76 5.30 -3.68
CA LEU A 61 -1.48 5.84 -4.15
C LEU A 61 -0.40 5.81 -3.07
N GLU A 62 -0.76 6.03 -1.80
CA GLU A 62 0.19 5.91 -0.69
C GLU A 62 0.66 4.46 -0.52
N HIS A 63 -0.20 3.45 -0.71
CA HIS A 63 0.26 2.06 -0.74
C HIS A 63 1.18 1.75 -1.93
N VAL A 64 0.90 2.30 -3.12
CA VAL A 64 1.82 2.20 -4.26
C VAL A 64 3.17 2.87 -3.95
N ARG A 65 3.15 4.02 -3.26
CA ARG A 65 4.37 4.71 -2.80
C ARG A 65 5.14 3.86 -1.81
N GLN A 66 4.47 3.25 -0.84
CA GLN A 66 5.10 2.34 0.12
C GLN A 66 5.68 1.11 -0.57
N TRP A 67 5.01 0.59 -1.59
CA TRP A 67 5.46 -0.51 -2.42
C TRP A 67 6.79 -0.16 -3.11
N TRP A 68 6.83 0.96 -3.85
CA TRP A 68 8.05 1.42 -4.53
C TRP A 68 9.17 1.77 -3.55
N THR A 69 8.84 2.41 -2.43
CA THR A 69 9.81 2.74 -1.38
C THR A 69 10.46 1.45 -0.83
N SER A 70 9.65 0.42 -0.55
CA SER A 70 10.14 -0.87 -0.09
C SER A 70 10.99 -1.57 -1.16
N PHE A 71 10.55 -1.52 -2.42
CA PHE A 71 11.28 -2.09 -3.55
C PHE A 71 12.67 -1.46 -3.71
N PHE A 72 12.76 -0.13 -3.77
CA PHE A 72 14.05 0.54 -3.95
C PHE A 72 14.97 0.42 -2.74
N LEU A 73 14.41 0.47 -1.51
CA LEU A 73 15.20 0.28 -0.30
C LEU A 73 15.80 -1.12 -0.23
N THR A 74 14.96 -2.15 -0.39
CA THR A 74 15.43 -3.54 -0.32
C THR A 74 16.28 -3.91 -1.53
N GLY A 75 15.94 -3.42 -2.73
CA GLY A 75 16.72 -3.63 -3.95
C GLY A 75 18.09 -2.98 -3.86
N GLY A 76 18.17 -1.76 -3.30
CA GLY A 76 19.44 -1.09 -3.00
C GLY A 76 20.30 -1.89 -2.02
N LEU A 77 19.70 -2.46 -0.98
CA LEU A 77 20.41 -3.34 -0.03
C LEU A 77 20.88 -4.64 -0.68
N VAL A 78 20.07 -5.26 -1.55
CA VAL A 78 20.46 -6.44 -2.34
C VAL A 78 21.65 -6.11 -3.23
N ILE A 79 21.59 -5.02 -4.00
CA ILE A 79 22.68 -4.59 -4.88
C ILE A 79 23.94 -4.28 -4.06
N LEU A 80 23.82 -3.54 -2.96
CA LEU A 80 24.94 -3.22 -2.08
C LEU A 80 25.58 -4.50 -1.52
N ASN A 81 24.77 -5.47 -1.09
CA ASN A 81 25.25 -6.75 -0.60
C ASN A 81 25.98 -7.54 -1.71
N LEU A 82 25.41 -7.63 -2.91
CA LEU A 82 26.03 -8.28 -4.06
C LEU A 82 27.36 -7.61 -4.47
N CYS A 83 27.42 -6.28 -4.41
CA CYS A 83 28.65 -5.52 -4.66
C CYS A 83 29.70 -5.72 -3.54
N ALA A 84 29.28 -5.72 -2.28
CA ALA A 84 30.15 -5.87 -1.11
C ALA A 84 30.72 -7.29 -0.99
N VAL A 85 29.90 -8.29 -1.32
CA VAL A 85 30.33 -9.70 -1.41
C VAL A 85 31.28 -9.92 -2.60
N ARG A 86 31.52 -8.90 -3.44
CA ARG A 86 32.47 -8.86 -4.57
C ARG A 86 32.70 -10.23 -5.21
N VAL A 87 32.01 -10.52 -6.31
CA VAL A 87 32.63 -11.35 -7.37
C VAL A 87 33.13 -12.72 -6.85
N ALA A 88 32.25 -13.52 -6.25
CA ALA A 88 32.58 -14.91 -5.88
C ALA A 88 31.87 -15.95 -6.77
N PHE A 89 31.06 -15.50 -7.72
CA PHE A 89 30.03 -16.32 -8.34
C PHE A 89 29.82 -15.85 -9.78
N GLY A 90 30.38 -16.56 -10.78
CA GLY A 90 30.23 -16.23 -12.20
C GLY A 90 28.76 -16.17 -12.65
N GLU A 91 28.24 -17.25 -13.25
CA GLU A 91 26.81 -17.30 -13.66
C GLU A 91 25.83 -17.19 -12.49
N THR A 92 26.27 -17.55 -11.28
CA THR A 92 25.49 -17.51 -10.03
C THR A 92 25.21 -16.10 -9.53
N PHE A 93 25.94 -15.07 -9.98
CA PHE A 93 25.63 -13.67 -9.66
C PHE A 93 24.27 -13.25 -10.22
N TRP A 94 23.99 -13.56 -11.48
CA TRP A 94 22.73 -13.15 -12.13
C TRP A 94 21.52 -13.85 -11.52
N GLN A 95 21.68 -15.09 -11.10
CA GLN A 95 20.65 -15.83 -10.37
C GLN A 95 20.37 -15.19 -9.00
N ALA A 96 21.42 -14.83 -8.25
CA ALA A 96 21.28 -14.15 -6.97
C ALA A 96 20.65 -12.75 -7.11
N ALA A 97 21.06 -11.98 -8.13
CA ALA A 97 20.48 -10.69 -8.46
C ALA A 97 18.99 -10.82 -8.82
N PHE A 98 18.64 -11.79 -9.65
CA PHE A 98 17.26 -12.07 -10.02
C PHE A 98 16.42 -12.41 -8.79
N LEU A 99 16.84 -13.38 -7.98
CA LEU A 99 16.11 -13.77 -6.75
C LEU A 99 16.00 -12.61 -5.76
N GLY A 100 17.06 -11.82 -5.60
CA GLY A 100 17.06 -10.63 -4.76
C GLY A 100 16.06 -9.57 -5.23
N LEU A 101 15.98 -9.31 -6.53
CA LEU A 101 14.97 -8.40 -7.10
C LEU A 101 13.54 -8.92 -6.91
N TRP A 102 13.31 -10.22 -7.04
CA TRP A 102 12.00 -10.84 -6.72
C TRP A 102 11.65 -10.67 -5.24
N PHE A 103 12.62 -10.83 -4.34
CA PHE A 103 12.40 -10.58 -2.92
C PHE A 103 12.06 -9.11 -2.66
N SER A 104 12.75 -8.17 -3.32
CA SER A 104 12.44 -6.74 -3.25
C SER A 104 11.04 -6.40 -3.75
N TRP A 105 10.61 -7.02 -4.85
CA TRP A 105 9.26 -6.87 -5.42
C TRP A 105 8.18 -7.29 -4.41
N LEU A 106 8.46 -8.33 -3.63
CA LEU A 106 7.52 -8.88 -2.64
C LEU A 106 7.70 -8.30 -1.23
N ALA A 107 8.63 -7.37 -1.02
CA ALA A 107 8.95 -6.87 0.32
C ALA A 107 7.74 -6.23 1.02
N HIS A 108 7.08 -5.24 0.40
CA HIS A 108 5.90 -4.59 0.95
C HIS A 108 4.74 -5.56 1.26
N PRO A 109 4.25 -6.38 0.31
CA PRO A 109 3.12 -7.28 0.56
C PRO A 109 3.45 -8.35 1.62
N LEU A 110 4.68 -8.87 1.65
CA LEU A 110 5.11 -9.83 2.67
C LEU A 110 5.14 -9.19 4.06
N LEU A 111 5.73 -7.99 4.19
CA LEU A 111 5.76 -7.24 5.46
C LEU A 111 4.34 -6.88 5.93
N TYR A 112 3.48 -6.43 5.02
CA TYR A 112 2.09 -6.11 5.31
C TYR A 112 1.29 -7.33 5.82
N ARG A 113 1.53 -8.51 5.24
CA ARG A 113 0.91 -9.76 5.68
C ARG A 113 1.47 -10.26 7.02
N ALA A 114 2.78 -10.24 7.18
CA ALA A 114 3.47 -10.87 8.33
C ALA A 114 3.49 -9.99 9.59
N SER A 115 3.61 -8.67 9.46
CA SER A 115 3.81 -7.77 10.58
C SER A 115 2.60 -6.85 10.82
N ARG A 116 1.94 -7.03 11.97
CA ARG A 116 0.87 -6.12 12.41
C ARG A 116 1.38 -4.70 12.60
N ARG A 117 2.62 -4.52 13.05
CA ARG A 117 3.24 -3.20 13.24
C ARG A 117 3.44 -2.49 11.91
N TYR A 118 3.96 -3.20 10.91
CA TYR A 118 4.13 -2.64 9.57
C TYR A 118 2.78 -2.31 8.93
N ARG A 119 1.80 -3.20 9.06
CA ARG A 119 0.43 -2.95 8.59
C ARG A 119 -0.17 -1.72 9.25
N ARG A 120 -0.05 -1.59 10.57
CA ARG A 120 -0.51 -0.43 11.34
C ARG A 120 0.11 0.86 10.81
N TRP A 121 1.44 0.88 10.64
CA TRP A 121 2.15 2.03 10.09
C TRP A 121 1.67 2.37 8.67
N SER A 122 1.53 1.36 7.81
CA SER A 122 1.08 1.50 6.41
C SER A 122 -0.30 2.14 6.32
N GLU A 123 -1.27 1.61 7.07
CA GLU A 123 -2.66 2.06 7.07
C GLU A 123 -2.81 3.46 7.68
N ILE A 124 -2.15 3.74 8.81
CA ILE A 124 -2.18 5.07 9.43
C ILE A 124 -1.69 6.12 8.43
N ARG A 125 -0.59 5.84 7.74
CA ARG A 125 -0.04 6.76 6.75
C ARG A 125 -1.00 6.97 5.57
N ALA A 126 -1.61 5.91 5.06
CA ALA A 126 -2.59 6.00 3.97
C ALA A 126 -3.84 6.80 4.38
N TYR A 127 -4.38 6.58 5.58
CA TYR A 127 -5.50 7.37 6.10
C TYR A 127 -5.14 8.83 6.37
N ARG A 128 -3.95 9.13 6.88
CA ARG A 128 -3.48 10.52 7.06
C ARG A 128 -3.42 11.27 5.73
N VAL A 129 -3.02 10.60 4.64
CA VAL A 129 -3.07 11.19 3.29
C VAL A 129 -4.52 11.37 2.85
N GLN A 130 -5.36 10.33 2.99
CA GLN A 130 -6.78 10.38 2.60
C GLN A 130 -7.56 11.53 3.23
N LEU A 131 -7.32 11.83 4.51
CA LEU A 131 -7.97 12.93 5.25
C LEU A 131 -7.76 14.31 4.60
N ARG A 132 -6.71 14.47 3.78
CA ARG A 132 -6.37 15.75 3.14
C ARG A 132 -7.18 16.00 1.86
N TYR A 133 -7.79 14.97 1.29
CA TYR A 133 -8.44 15.01 -0.01
C TYR A 133 -9.96 14.75 0.07
N PRO A 134 -10.74 15.35 -0.84
CA PRO A 134 -12.20 15.22 -0.84
C PRO A 134 -12.68 13.87 -1.39
N ASP A 135 -13.89 13.49 -1.01
CA ASP A 135 -14.67 12.42 -1.63
C ASP A 135 -15.35 12.89 -2.94
N THR A 136 -16.21 12.04 -3.53
CA THR A 136 -16.96 12.37 -4.76
C THR A 136 -17.89 13.57 -4.64
N ARG A 137 -18.26 13.98 -3.42
CA ARG A 137 -19.13 15.12 -3.14
C ARG A 137 -18.34 16.38 -2.83
N GLY A 138 -17.01 16.34 -2.93
CA GLY A 138 -16.14 17.45 -2.54
C GLY A 138 -15.90 17.56 -1.03
N VAL A 139 -16.37 16.58 -0.23
CA VAL A 139 -16.29 16.63 1.24
C VAL A 139 -15.11 15.81 1.73
N LYS A 140 -14.27 16.38 2.59
CA LYS A 140 -13.15 15.64 3.22
C LYS A 140 -13.67 14.66 4.26
N MET A 141 -13.02 13.50 4.34
CA MET A 141 -13.30 12.52 5.39
C MET A 141 -13.02 13.13 6.76
N SER A 142 -13.91 12.90 7.73
CA SER A 142 -13.66 13.33 9.11
C SER A 142 -12.66 12.41 9.81
N LEU A 143 -11.92 12.96 10.77
CA LEU A 143 -10.97 12.20 11.59
C LEU A 143 -11.65 11.02 12.29
N SER A 144 -12.88 11.21 12.80
CA SER A 144 -13.65 10.14 13.45
C SER A 144 -14.03 9.02 12.48
N ALA A 145 -14.47 9.36 11.26
CA ALA A 145 -14.80 8.35 10.25
C ALA A 145 -13.56 7.53 9.85
N ALA A 146 -12.40 8.18 9.71
CA ALA A 146 -11.14 7.47 9.46
C ALA A 146 -10.73 6.57 10.62
N ALA A 147 -10.89 7.04 11.87
CA ALA A 147 -10.58 6.27 13.07
C ALA A 147 -11.49 5.03 13.23
N GLU A 148 -12.78 5.15 12.89
CA GLU A 148 -13.72 4.01 12.85
C GLU A 148 -13.28 2.95 11.83
N LEU A 149 -12.95 3.36 10.61
CA LEU A 149 -12.49 2.45 9.57
C LEU A 149 -11.17 1.77 9.93
N LEU A 150 -10.24 2.52 10.53
CA LEU A 150 -8.93 2.02 10.95
C LEU A 150 -9.02 1.05 12.14
N ALA A 151 -9.89 1.33 13.11
CA ALA A 151 -10.16 0.44 14.26
C ALA A 151 -10.98 -0.79 13.89
N GLY A 152 -11.64 -0.79 12.73
CA GLY A 152 -12.45 -1.89 12.24
C GLY A 152 -11.68 -3.22 12.08
N PRO A 153 -12.40 -4.35 12.03
CA PRO A 153 -11.79 -5.68 11.95
C PRO A 153 -11.06 -5.93 10.63
N ARG A 154 -11.36 -5.13 9.59
CA ARG A 154 -10.78 -5.24 8.24
C ARG A 154 -9.26 -5.36 8.33
N TYR A 155 -8.56 -4.41 8.93
CA TYR A 155 -7.10 -4.43 8.90
C TYR A 155 -6.46 -5.36 9.95
N ARG A 156 -7.25 -5.91 10.88
CA ARG A 156 -6.78 -6.74 12.02
C ARG A 156 -5.65 -6.06 12.81
N LEU A 157 -5.77 -4.75 13.05
CA LEU A 157 -4.75 -3.95 13.75
C LEU A 157 -4.84 -4.05 15.27
N GLY A 158 -5.99 -4.49 15.79
CA GLY A 158 -6.26 -4.55 17.23
C GLY A 158 -6.25 -3.17 17.88
N LEU A 159 -6.60 -2.11 17.13
CA LEU A 159 -6.68 -0.74 17.62
C LEU A 159 -8.08 -0.48 18.17
N GLN A 160 -8.15 0.26 19.28
CA GLN A 160 -9.42 0.86 19.73
C GLN A 160 -9.67 2.19 19.00
N PHE A 161 -10.92 2.61 18.89
CA PHE A 161 -11.29 3.88 18.25
C PHE A 161 -10.49 5.09 18.80
N LYS A 162 -10.35 5.18 20.13
CA LYS A 162 -9.62 6.29 20.78
C LYS A 162 -8.13 6.29 20.40
N GLU A 163 -7.51 5.11 20.33
CA GLU A 163 -6.11 4.92 19.91
C GLU A 163 -5.94 5.23 18.41
N ALA A 164 -6.84 4.74 17.56
CA ALA A 164 -6.84 5.03 16.13
C ALA A 164 -6.95 6.54 15.87
N ARG A 165 -7.84 7.23 16.60
CA ARG A 165 -8.04 8.67 16.48
C ARG A 165 -6.80 9.47 16.92
N SER A 166 -6.14 9.09 18.02
CA SER A 166 -4.92 9.78 18.46
C SER A 166 -3.79 9.59 17.45
N LEU A 167 -3.59 8.37 16.97
CA LEU A 167 -2.56 8.06 15.96
C LEU A 167 -2.78 8.78 14.63
N LEU A 168 -4.02 9.06 14.25
CA LEU A 168 -4.32 9.84 13.05
C LEU A 168 -4.16 11.36 13.26
N ALA A 169 -4.22 11.83 14.50
CA ALA A 169 -4.10 13.26 14.86
C ALA A 169 -2.65 13.70 15.07
N GLU A 170 -1.74 12.78 15.38
CA GLU A 170 -0.30 13.03 15.43
C GLU A 170 0.23 13.30 14.01
N GLU A 171 0.95 14.41 13.80
CA GLU A 171 1.55 14.73 12.48
C GLU A 171 2.96 14.12 12.34
#